data_AF-A0A497E894-F1
#
_entry.id   AF-A0A497E894-F1
#
_cell.length_a   1.000
_cell.length_b   1.000
_cell.length_c   1.000
_cell.angle_alpha   90.00
_cell.angle_beta   90.00
_cell.angle_gamma   90.00
#
_symmetry.space_group_name_H-M   'P 1'
#
loop_
_entity.id
_entity.type
_entity.pdbx_description
1 polymer ?
#
loop_
_entity_poly.entity_id
_entity_poly.type
_entity_poly.pdbx_seq_one_letter_code
_entity_poly.pdbx_strand_id
1 'polypeptide(L)'
;SEVEYTYHDWDSYAEFLERNREFHVCLVALGGNDRLVSVLDDLLCTMQRFFFLGLDLGDFGMQMRHEHECLVKALRLRCSGEAVTCVREQIAASRRRVQRALARDGIPLPLDMDGSL
;
A
#
# COMPACT_ATOMS: atom_id res chain seq x y z
N SER A 1 4.85 -7.33 -14.39
CA SER A 1 5.02 -6.08 -15.16
C SER A 1 5.28 -4.98 -14.14
N GLU A 2 6.33 -4.20 -14.34
CA GLU A 2 6.59 -2.99 -13.57
C GLU A 2 5.53 -1.96 -13.96
N VAL A 3 4.78 -1.42 -13.00
CA VAL A 3 3.72 -0.45 -13.29
C VAL A 3 4.16 0.86 -12.70
N GLU A 4 4.43 1.81 -13.58
CA GLU A 4 4.62 3.22 -13.25
C GLU A 4 3.28 3.93 -13.43
N TYR A 5 3.13 5.09 -12.80
CA TYR A 5 2.00 5.98 -13.06
C TYR A 5 2.53 7.34 -13.47
N THR A 6 1.72 8.11 -14.19
CA THR A 6 2.05 9.48 -14.56
C THR A 6 1.49 10.42 -13.50
N TYR A 7 2.34 11.21 -12.85
CA TYR A 7 1.89 12.14 -11.83
C TYR A 7 0.89 13.17 -12.40
N HIS A 8 -0.23 13.37 -11.68
CA HIS A 8 -1.43 14.11 -12.10
C HIS A 8 -2.26 13.49 -13.24
N ASP A 9 -2.05 12.22 -13.59
CA ASP A 9 -2.94 11.45 -14.46
C ASP A 9 -3.73 10.42 -13.64
N TRP A 10 -5.01 10.73 -13.42
CA TRP A 10 -5.93 9.93 -12.61
C TRP A 10 -6.20 8.54 -13.18
N ASP A 11 -6.21 8.38 -14.51
CA ASP A 11 -6.43 7.08 -15.14
C ASP A 11 -5.21 6.18 -14.90
N SER A 12 -4.00 6.75 -14.96
CA SER A 12 -2.78 6.02 -14.62
C SER A 12 -2.69 5.63 -13.13
N TYR A 13 -3.28 6.44 -12.23
CA TYR A 13 -3.38 6.09 -10.81
C TYR A 13 -4.31 4.90 -10.61
N ALA A 14 -5.43 4.86 -11.33
CA ALA A 14 -6.38 3.75 -11.26
C ALA A 14 -5.74 2.43 -11.65
N GLU A 15 -5.05 2.40 -12.80
CA GLU A 15 -4.33 1.21 -13.24
C GLU A 15 -3.24 0.82 -12.23
N PHE A 16 -2.45 1.77 -11.76
CA PHE A 16 -1.39 1.50 -10.79
C PHE A 16 -1.91 0.90 -9.47
N LEU A 17 -2.98 1.46 -8.92
CA LEU A 17 -3.58 0.98 -7.67
C LEU A 17 -4.23 -0.39 -7.83
N GLU A 18 -4.85 -0.65 -8.99
CA GLU A 18 -5.39 -1.97 -9.29
C GLU A 18 -4.28 -3.03 -9.34
N ARG A 19 -3.16 -2.71 -9.97
CA ARG A 19 -1.99 -3.59 -10.05
C ARG A 19 -1.33 -3.81 -8.69
N ASN A 20 -1.32 -2.78 -7.84
CA ASN A 20 -0.87 -2.90 -6.44
C ASN A 20 -1.77 -3.88 -5.66
N ARG A 21 -3.10 -3.78 -5.81
CA ARG A 21 -4.05 -4.73 -5.22
C ARG A 21 -3.79 -6.15 -5.70
N GLU A 22 -3.77 -6.36 -7.01
CA GLU A 22 -3.51 -7.67 -7.63
C GLU A 22 -2.20 -8.30 -7.14
N PHE A 23 -1.15 -7.50 -7.00
CA PHE A 23 0.15 -7.96 -6.49
C PHE A 23 0.04 -8.54 -5.07
N HIS A 24 -0.55 -7.79 -4.14
CA HIS A 24 -0.67 -8.23 -2.75
C HIS A 24 -1.63 -9.42 -2.59
N VAL A 25 -2.73 -9.45 -3.36
CA VAL A 25 -3.67 -10.58 -3.41
C VAL A 25 -2.99 -11.84 -3.92
N CYS A 26 -2.22 -11.75 -5.01
CA CYS A 26 -1.43 -12.87 -5.53
C CYS A 26 -0.47 -13.43 -4.48
N LEU A 27 0.23 -12.56 -3.73
CA LEU A 27 1.16 -13.00 -2.69
C LEU A 27 0.46 -13.77 -1.56
N VAL A 28 -0.70 -13.31 -1.11
CA VAL A 28 -1.47 -13.99 -0.06
C VAL A 28 -2.07 -15.31 -0.57
N ALA A 29 -2.48 -15.38 -1.83
CA ALA A 29 -3.01 -16.59 -2.44
C ALA A 29 -1.99 -17.74 -2.43
N LEU A 30 -0.69 -17.44 -2.51
CA LEU A 30 0.37 -18.46 -2.38
C LEU A 30 0.37 -19.17 -1.00
N GLY A 31 -0.24 -18.56 0.02
CA GLY A 31 -0.41 -19.16 1.34
C GLY A 31 -1.56 -20.17 1.44
N GLY A 32 -2.41 -20.29 0.41
CA GLY A 32 -3.50 -21.27 0.37
C GLY A 32 -4.65 -21.01 1.34
N ASN A 33 -4.83 -19.77 1.79
CA ASN A 33 -5.92 -19.38 2.69
C ASN A 33 -6.91 -18.45 1.98
N ASP A 34 -7.92 -19.04 1.34
CA ASP A 34 -8.92 -18.31 0.54
C ASP A 34 -9.69 -17.27 1.35
N ARG A 35 -9.93 -17.54 2.64
CA ARG A 35 -10.59 -16.57 3.53
C ARG A 35 -9.71 -15.32 3.70
N LEU A 36 -8.41 -15.49 3.89
CA LEU A 36 -7.48 -14.37 4.02
C LEU A 36 -7.35 -13.60 2.71
N VAL A 37 -7.34 -14.30 1.58
CA VAL A 37 -7.35 -13.68 0.24
C VAL A 37 -8.55 -12.76 0.08
N SER A 38 -9.76 -13.25 0.35
CA SER A 38 -11.00 -12.46 0.25
C SER A 38 -10.99 -11.25 1.19
N VAL A 39 -10.58 -11.42 2.45
CA VAL A 39 -10.52 -10.31 3.42
C VAL A 39 -9.52 -9.24 2.98
N LEU A 40 -8.34 -9.63 2.50
CA LEU A 40 -7.35 -8.68 2.02
C LEU A 40 -7.84 -7.95 0.77
N ASP A 41 -8.51 -8.66 -0.14
CA ASP A 41 -8.97 -8.10 -1.38
C ASP A 41 -10.04 -7.01 -1.16
N ASP A 42 -11.05 -7.32 -0.35
CA ASP A 42 -12.10 -6.38 0.04
C ASP A 42 -11.52 -5.15 0.75
N LEU A 43 -10.52 -5.36 1.62
CA LEU A 43 -9.83 -4.29 2.32
C LEU A 43 -9.11 -3.36 1.33
N LEU A 44 -8.30 -3.90 0.42
CA LEU A 44 -7.52 -3.10 -0.53
C LEU A 44 -8.43 -2.36 -1.53
N CYS A 45 -9.51 -3.00 -1.97
CA CYS A 45 -10.55 -2.37 -2.80
C CYS A 45 -11.19 -1.17 -2.07
N THR A 46 -11.59 -1.36 -0.80
CA THR A 46 -12.17 -0.28 0.02
C THR A 46 -11.16 0.85 0.26
N MET A 47 -9.88 0.51 0.46
CA MET A 47 -8.83 1.49 0.71
C MET A 47 -8.40 2.27 -0.54
N GLN A 48 -8.72 1.80 -1.75
CA GLN A 48 -8.27 2.39 -3.01
C GLN A 48 -8.59 3.88 -3.11
N ARG A 49 -9.78 4.31 -2.67
CA ARG A 49 -10.19 5.73 -2.65
C ARG A 49 -9.25 6.59 -1.81
N PHE A 50 -8.75 6.08 -0.70
CA PHE A 50 -7.79 6.80 0.15
C PHE A 50 -6.39 6.82 -0.46
N PHE A 51 -5.99 5.75 -1.16
CA PHE A 51 -4.72 5.73 -1.88
C PHE A 51 -4.70 6.75 -3.02
N PHE A 52 -5.80 6.91 -3.76
CA PHE A 52 -5.94 8.00 -4.74
C PHE A 52 -5.65 9.38 -4.14
N LEU A 53 -6.26 9.70 -2.98
CA LEU A 53 -5.99 10.95 -2.27
C LEU A 53 -4.51 11.08 -1.86
N GLY A 54 -3.90 9.97 -1.44
CA GLY A 54 -2.48 9.93 -1.09
C GLY A 54 -1.54 10.20 -2.26
N LEU A 55 -1.85 9.70 -3.46
CA LEU A 55 -1.03 9.88 -4.68
C LEU A 55 -1.12 11.31 -5.25
N ASP A 56 -2.14 12.09 -4.91
CA ASP A 56 -2.22 13.51 -5.29
C ASP A 56 -1.23 14.40 -4.50
N LEU A 57 -0.65 13.90 -3.41
CA LEU A 57 0.32 14.65 -2.60
C LEU A 57 1.73 14.70 -3.17
N GLY A 58 2.06 13.81 -4.11
CA GLY A 58 3.39 13.73 -4.69
C GLY A 58 3.63 12.47 -5.51
N ASP A 59 4.79 12.41 -6.15
CA ASP A 59 5.23 11.23 -6.90
C ASP A 59 5.90 10.21 -5.97
N PHE A 60 5.23 9.08 -5.75
CA PHE A 60 5.68 7.95 -4.93
C PHE A 60 5.95 6.69 -5.76
N GLY A 61 5.88 6.79 -7.10
CA GLY A 61 5.98 5.62 -7.99
C GLY A 61 7.27 4.83 -7.73
N MET A 62 8.41 5.52 -7.75
CA MET A 62 9.72 4.90 -7.49
C MET A 62 9.80 4.25 -6.09
N GLN A 63 9.27 4.93 -5.07
CA GLN A 63 9.28 4.42 -3.69
C GLN A 63 8.48 3.11 -3.59
N MET A 64 7.25 3.08 -4.11
CA MET A 64 6.38 1.91 -4.03
C MET A 64 6.92 0.73 -4.85
N ARG A 65 7.59 1.01 -5.97
CA ARG A 65 8.31 -0.04 -6.72
C ARG A 65 9.42 -0.66 -5.89
N HIS A 66 10.28 0.16 -5.30
CA HIS A 66 11.37 -0.33 -4.46
C HIS A 66 10.85 -1.16 -3.27
N GLU A 67 9.75 -0.71 -2.66
CA GLU A 67 9.05 -1.45 -1.62
C GLU A 67 8.65 -2.87 -2.08
N HIS A 68 8.02 -3.00 -3.26
CA HIS A 68 7.64 -4.31 -3.82
C HIS A 68 8.85 -5.20 -4.13
N GLU A 69 9.91 -4.63 -4.71
CA GLU A 69 11.15 -5.35 -5.02
C GLU A 69 11.80 -5.93 -3.75
N CYS A 70 11.87 -5.14 -2.68
CA CYS A 70 12.36 -5.57 -1.37
C CYS A 70 11.55 -6.77 -0.84
N LEU A 71 10.22 -6.70 -0.92
CA LEU A 71 9.36 -7.81 -0.49
C LEU A 71 9.58 -9.07 -1.34
N VAL A 72 9.61 -8.95 -2.67
CA VAL A 72 9.86 -10.08 -3.58
C VAL A 72 11.22 -10.71 -3.30
N LYS A 73 12.25 -9.88 -3.06
CA LYS A 73 13.59 -10.36 -2.72
C LYS A 73 13.60 -11.15 -1.41
N ALA A 74 12.98 -10.62 -0.35
CA ALA A 74 12.90 -11.30 0.95
C ALA A 74 12.17 -12.65 0.84
N LEU A 75 11.06 -12.69 0.08
CA LEU A 75 10.32 -13.93 -0.17
C LEU A 75 11.13 -14.96 -0.97
N ARG A 76 11.86 -14.53 -2.01
CA ARG A 76 12.75 -15.41 -2.80
C ARG A 76 13.87 -16.01 -1.96
N LEU A 77 14.43 -15.23 -1.04
CA LEU A 77 15.47 -15.68 -0.10
C LEU A 77 14.89 -16.49 1.07
N ARG A 78 13.55 -16.64 1.15
CA ARG A 78 12.83 -17.30 2.26
C ARG A 78 13.11 -16.65 3.62
N CYS A 79 13.45 -15.37 3.62
CA CYS A 79 13.66 -14.56 4.82
C CYS A 79 12.33 -14.01 5.32
N SER A 80 11.55 -14.83 6.03
CA SER A 80 10.22 -14.43 6.52
C SER A 80 10.24 -13.20 7.43
N GLY A 81 11.26 -13.06 8.28
CA GLY A 81 11.43 -11.89 9.15
C GLY A 81 11.58 -10.59 8.35
N GLU A 82 12.42 -10.61 7.32
CA GLU A 82 12.61 -9.45 6.44
C GLU A 82 11.33 -9.13 5.66
N ALA A 83 10.64 -10.14 5.13
CA ALA A 83 9.37 -9.94 4.42
C ALA A 83 8.31 -9.27 5.33
N VAL A 84 8.21 -9.70 6.60
CA VAL A 84 7.32 -9.09 7.58
C VAL A 84 7.70 -7.64 7.88
N THR A 85 9.00 -7.35 8.02
CA THR A 85 9.48 -5.97 8.22
C THR A 85 9.15 -5.09 7.02
N CYS A 86 9.41 -5.54 5.79
CA CYS A 86 9.08 -4.80 4.58
C CYS A 86 7.58 -4.46 4.50
N VAL A 87 6.69 -5.44 4.73
CA VAL A 87 5.24 -5.20 4.70
C VAL A 87 4.81 -4.22 5.78
N ARG A 88 5.37 -4.30 6.99
CA ARG A 88 5.06 -3.34 8.06
C ARG A 88 5.45 -1.92 7.70
N GLU A 89 6.63 -1.74 7.10
CA GLU A 89 7.11 -0.43 6.65
C GLU A 89 6.23 0.13 5.52
N GLN A 90 5.84 -0.70 4.55
CA GLN A 90 4.90 -0.34 3.48
C GLN A 90 3.54 0.13 4.03
N ILE A 91 2.96 -0.63 4.95
CA ILE A 91 1.69 -0.26 5.61
C ILE A 91 1.85 1.08 6.32
N ALA A 92 2.93 1.28 7.07
CA ALA A 92 3.18 2.52 7.79
C ALA A 92 3.39 3.72 6.84
N ALA A 93 4.12 3.53 5.75
CA ALA A 93 4.34 4.56 4.73
C ALA A 93 3.02 4.95 4.03
N SER A 94 2.23 3.95 3.62
CA SER A 94 0.91 4.17 3.02
C SER A 94 -0.04 4.89 3.98
N ARG A 95 -0.08 4.47 5.25
CA ARG A 95 -0.88 5.12 6.30
C ARG A 95 -0.51 6.60 6.46
N ARG A 96 0.78 6.93 6.50
CA ARG A 96 1.24 8.34 6.59
C ARG A 96 0.80 9.17 5.38
N ARG A 97 0.84 8.61 4.17
CA ARG A 97 0.37 9.31 2.96
C ARG A 97 -1.12 9.62 3.04
N VAL A 98 -1.94 8.62 3.40
CA VAL A 98 -3.40 8.79 3.56
C VAL A 98 -3.72 9.81 4.65
N GLN A 99 -3.08 9.73 5.82
CA GLN A 99 -3.28 10.68 6.92
C GLN A 99 -2.99 12.12 6.51
N ARG A 100 -1.88 12.35 5.78
CA ARG A 100 -1.55 13.68 5.25
C ARG A 100 -2.60 14.18 4.26
N ALA A 101 -3.14 13.31 3.41
CA ALA A 101 -4.12 13.69 2.41
C ALA A 101 -5.43 14.14 3.08
N LEU A 102 -5.90 13.36 4.05
CA LEU A 102 -7.10 13.67 4.82
C LEU A 102 -6.95 14.97 5.63
N ALA A 103 -5.77 15.22 6.20
CA ALA A 103 -5.48 16.47 6.91
C ALA A 103 -5.46 17.70 5.98
N ARG A 104 -4.95 17.55 4.75
CA ARG A 104 -4.95 18.61 3.72
C ARG A 104 -6.37 18.99 3.30
N ASP A 105 -7.26 17.99 3.17
CA ASP A 105 -8.65 18.19 2.75
C ASP A 105 -9.58 18.69 3.87
N GLY A 106 -9.03 19.05 5.04
CA GLY A 106 -9.78 19.66 6.13
C GLY A 106 -10.57 18.69 7.01
N ILE A 107 -10.27 17.38 6.97
CA ILE A 107 -10.85 16.40 7.89
C ILE A 107 -9.94 16.31 9.13
N PRO A 108 -10.36 16.83 10.31
CA PRO A 108 -9.58 16.67 11.53
C PRO A 108 -9.53 15.18 11.93
N LEU A 109 -8.36 14.57 11.84
CA LEU A 109 -8.12 13.21 12.28
C LEU A 109 -7.65 13.20 13.74
N PRO A 110 -8.35 12.50 14.66
CA PRO A 110 -7.90 12.32 16.03
C PRO A 110 -6.83 11.22 16.08
N LEU A 111 -5.61 11.51 15.64
CA LEU A 111 -4.53 10.50 15.57
C LEU A 111 -3.31 10.81 16.43
N ASP A 112 -3.36 11.88 17.22
CA ASP A 112 -2.38 12.16 18.27
C ASP A 112 -3.00 11.85 19.64
N MET A 113 -3.20 10.56 19.94
CA MET A 113 -3.27 10.10 21.32
C MET A 113 -2.00 9.31 21.58
N ASP A 114 -0.93 10.07 21.86
CA ASP A 114 0.35 9.54 22.29
C ASP A 114 0.17 8.61 23.49
N GLY A 115 0.79 7.44 23.39
CA GLY A 115 0.94 6.52 24.50
C GLY A 115 1.77 7.16 25.59
N SER A 116 1.13 7.46 26.72
CA SER A 116 1.78 7.72 28.00
C SER A 116 0.98 6.99 29.08
N LEU A 117 1.37 5.73 29.34
CA LEU A 117 1.25 5.06 30.62
C LEU A 117 2.57 4.33 30.88
#